data_AF-A0A9E3W3H7-F1
#
_entry.id   AF-A0A9E3W3H7-F1
#
_cell.length_a   1.000
_cell.length_b   1.000
_cell.length_c   1.000
_cell.angle_alpha   90.00
_cell.angle_beta   90.00
_cell.angle_gamma   90.00
#
_symmetry.space_group_name_H-M   'P 1'
#
loop_
_entity.id
_entity.type
_entity.pdbx_description
1 polymer ?
#
loop_
_entity_poly.entity_id
_entity_poly.type
_entity_poly.pdbx_seq_one_letter_code
_entity_poly.pdbx_strand_id
1 'polypeptide(L)' 'MEDQDRPMRHEELFSRAIRAGKRTYFFDVKETRNEERYLTI' A
#
# COMPACT_ATOMS: atom_id res chain seq x y z
N MET A 1 -4.04 -18.95 0.09
CA MET A 1 -4.42 -17.56 -0.22
C MET A 1 -3.78 -17.27 -1.56
N GLU A 2 -4.59 -17.25 -2.60
CA GLU A 2 -4.13 -16.90 -3.95
C GLU A 2 -3.86 -15.39 -3.92
N ASP A 3 -2.59 -15.00 -3.83
CA ASP A 3 -2.15 -13.64 -4.12
C ASP A 3 -2.32 -13.44 -5.63
N GLN A 4 -3.53 -13.02 -5.96
CA GLN A 4 -3.96 -12.63 -7.29
C GLN A 4 -3.01 -11.55 -7.79
N ASP A 5 -2.22 -11.87 -8.82
CA ASP A 5 -1.45 -10.95 -9.64
C ASP A 5 -2.37 -9.84 -10.18
N ARG A 6 -2.65 -8.84 -9.35
CA ARG A 6 -3.20 -7.57 -9.79
C ARG A 6 -2.04 -6.87 -10.50
N PRO A 7 -2.23 -6.39 -11.73
CA PRO A 7 -1.22 -5.54 -12.35
C PRO A 7 -1.00 -4.37 -11.39
N MET A 8 0.17 -4.35 -10.75
CA MET A 8 0.57 -3.29 -9.83
C MET A 8 0.43 -2.00 -10.60
N ARG A 9 -0.65 -1.28 -10.33
CA ARG A 9 -0.81 0.08 -10.81
C ARG A 9 0.44 0.79 -10.34
N HIS A 10 1.17 1.39 -11.27
CA HIS A 10 2.44 2.07 -11.08
C HIS A 10 2.46 3.07 -9.90
N GLU A 11 1.28 3.40 -9.35
CA GLU A 11 1.04 4.31 -8.23
C GLU A 11 1.24 3.68 -6.83
N GLU A 12 1.19 2.34 -6.68
CA GLU A 12 1.38 1.66 -5.38
C GLU A 12 2.76 1.01 -5.28
N LEU A 13 3.68 1.69 -4.58
CA LEU A 13 5.07 1.25 -4.43
C LEU A 13 5.27 0.23 -3.31
N PHE A 14 4.52 0.38 -2.21
CA PHE A 14 4.64 -0.51 -1.06
C PHE A 14 3.35 -0.49 -0.23
N SER A 15 2.87 -1.67 0.17
CA SER A 15 1.74 -1.83 1.07
C SER A 15 2.08 -2.82 2.17
N ARG A 16 1.77 -2.48 3.43
CA ARG A 16 1.96 -3.36 4.57
C ARG A 16 0.79 -3.29 5.55
N ALA A 17 0.17 -4.45 5.78
CA ALA A 17 -0.81 -4.62 6.83
C ALA A 17 -0.11 -4.85 8.18
N ILE A 18 -0.50 -4.09 9.21
CA ILE A 18 -0.02 -4.27 10.59
C ILE A 18 -1.21 -4.45 11.52
N ARG A 19 -1.19 -5.52 12.33
CA ARG A 19 -2.18 -5.74 13.38
C ARG A 19 -1.73 -5.04 14.67
N ALA A 20 -2.62 -4.24 15.25
CA ALA A 20 -2.45 -3.63 16.56
C ALA A 20 -3.72 -3.86 17.39
N GLY A 21 -3.67 -4.91 18.22
CA GLY A 21 -4.82 -5.36 19.00
C GLY A 21 -5.99 -5.80 18.11
N LYS A 22 -7.14 -5.15 18.25
CA LYS A 22 -8.36 -5.42 17.46
C LYS A 22 -8.42 -4.67 16.12
N ARG A 23 -7.43 -3.82 15.83
CA ARG A 23 -7.40 -3.01 14.60
C ARG A 23 -6.31 -3.53 13.66
N THR A 24 -6.58 -3.47 12.37
CA THR A 24 -5.59 -3.70 11.32
C THR A 24 -5.40 -2.37 10.61
N TYR A 25 -4.17 -1.90 10.55
CA TYR A 25 -3.76 -0.70 9.83
C TYR A 25 -3.12 -1.10 8.50
N PHE A 26 -3.33 -0.30 7.47
CA PHE A 26 -2.82 -0.56 6.13
C PHE A 26 -1.92 0.60 5.73
N PHE A 27 -0.61 0.40 5.84
CA PHE A 27 0.37 1.41 5.48
C PHE A 27 0.66 1.31 3.99
N ASP A 28 0.22 2.30 3.23
CA ASP A 28 0.43 2.37 1.79
C ASP A 28 1.36 3.54 1.44
N VAL A 29 2.45 3.25 0.75
CA VAL A 29 3.33 4.24 0.14
C VAL A 29 2.98 4.34 -1.33
N LYS A 30 2.59 5.54 -1.74
CA LYS A 30 2.17 5.84 -3.10
C LYS A 30 3.02 6.94 -3.70
N GLU A 31 3.08 6.97 -5.02
CA GLU A 31 3.79 8.00 -5.77
C GLU A 31 2.81 8.75 -6.67
N THR A 32 2.94 10.07 -6.72
CA THR A 32 2.20 10.89 -7.68
C THR A 32 2.86 10.80 -9.05
N ARG A 33 2.16 11.28 -10.08
CA ARG A 33 2.75 11.41 -11.43
C ARG A 33 3.98 12.33 -11.49
N ASN A 34 4.19 13.16 -10.47
CA ASN A 34 5.34 14.05 -10.34
C ASN A 34 6.48 13.42 -9.52
N GLU A 35 6.45 12.10 -9.31
CA GLU A 35 7.44 11.35 -8.52
C GLU A 35 7.47 11.74 -7.02
N GLU A 36 6.44 12.45 -6.55
CA GLU A 36 6.31 12.80 -5.13
C GLU A 36 5.70 11.64 -4.36
N ARG A 37 6.32 11.26 -3.25
CA ARG A 37 5.89 10.12 -2.42
C ARG A 37 5.06 10.57 -1.24
N TYR A 38 3.98 9.85 -0.96
CA TYR A 38 3.13 10.08 0.20
C TYR A 38 2.70 8.76 0.86
N LEU A 39 2.31 8.87 2.14
CA LEU A 39 1.91 7.76 2.99
C LEU A 39 0.42 7.85 3.33
N THR A 40 -0.28 6.73 3.24
CA THR A 40 -1.66 6.52 3.72
C THR A 40 -1.66 5.41 4.78
N ILE A 41 -2.61 5.46 5.74
CA ILE A 41 -2.71 4.54 6.90
C ILE A 41 -4.15 4.07 7.11
#